data_AF-A0AAN0M7U7-F1
#
_entry.id   AF-A0AAN0M7U7-F1
#
_cell.length_a   1.000
_cell.length_b   1.000
_cell.length_c   1.000
_cell.angle_alpha   90.00
_cell.angle_beta   90.00
_cell.angle_gamma   90.00
#
_symmetry.space_group_name_H-M   'P 1'
#
loop_
_entity.id
_entity.type
_entity.pdbx_description
1 polymer ?
#
loop_
_entity_poly.entity_id
_entity_poly.type
_entity_poly.pdbx_seq_one_letter_code
_entity_poly.pdbx_strand_id
1 'polypeptide(L)'
;MSQLRTTLTILLLAMVLVTLTAVTNEGFDLISPYVGPILALSWQGQFNVDFACYLVLSGIWMAWRQGFTNGGISLGVLAPPLGMLFFAPYLIYLIGKSGGDPRRFLLGVHAETGDATQR
;
A
#
# COMPACT_ATOMS: atom_id res chain seq x y z
N MET A 1 17.38 -1.58 -5.07
CA MET A 1 16.10 -1.84 -5.77
C MET A 1 15.79 -3.31 -6.03
N SER A 2 16.75 -4.13 -6.48
CA SER A 2 16.49 -5.57 -6.71
C SER A 2 16.01 -6.31 -5.45
N GLN A 3 16.68 -6.12 -4.31
CA GLN A 3 16.29 -6.71 -3.02
C GLN A 3 14.86 -6.33 -2.62
N LEU A 4 14.52 -5.02 -2.67
CA LEU A 4 13.18 -4.53 -2.38
C LEU A 4 12.12 -5.20 -3.28
N ARG A 5 12.39 -5.30 -4.59
CA ARG A 5 11.49 -5.98 -5.54
C ARG A 5 11.27 -7.44 -5.16
N THR A 6 12.34 -8.17 -4.80
CA THR A 6 12.24 -9.55 -4.35
C THR A 6 11.41 -9.66 -3.07
N THR A 7 11.67 -8.82 -2.08
CA THR A 7 10.90 -8.79 -0.83
C THR A 7 9.42 -8.52 -1.09
N LEU A 8 9.08 -7.53 -1.92
CA LEU A 8 7.70 -7.22 -2.29
C LEU A 8 7.01 -8.39 -3.00
N THR A 9 7.74 -9.11 -3.85
CA THR A 9 7.22 -10.29 -4.55
C THR A 9 6.91 -11.41 -3.55
N ILE A 10 7.80 -11.66 -2.59
CA ILE A 10 7.59 -12.67 -1.54
C ILE A 10 6.38 -12.29 -0.68
N LEU A 11 6.28 -11.03 -0.23
CA LEU A 11 5.16 -10.54 0.56
C LEU A 11 3.83 -10.64 -0.19
N LEU A 12 3.82 -10.34 -1.49
CA LEU A 12 2.65 -10.49 -2.34
C LEU A 12 2.19 -11.95 -2.41
N LEU A 13 3.12 -12.87 -2.69
CA LEU A 13 2.79 -14.30 -2.78
C LEU A 13 2.29 -14.86 -1.44
N ALA A 14 2.92 -14.47 -0.33
CA ALA A 14 2.47 -14.84 1.01
C ALA A 14 1.05 -14.32 1.29
N MET A 15 0.76 -13.05 0.96
CA MET A 15 -0.56 -12.47 1.16
C MET A 15 -1.63 -13.10 0.27
N VAL A 16 -1.32 -13.45 -0.98
CA VAL A 16 -2.24 -14.20 -1.84
C VAL A 16 -2.58 -15.55 -1.21
N LEU A 17 -1.57 -16.29 -0.74
CA LEU A 17 -1.79 -17.60 -0.11
C LEU A 17 -2.65 -17.51 1.15
N VAL A 18 -2.35 -16.57 2.05
CA VAL A 18 -3.13 -16.36 3.28
C VAL A 18 -4.55 -15.91 2.96
N THR A 19 -4.73 -15.01 1.98
CA THR A 19 -6.05 -14.53 1.58
C THR A 19 -6.90 -15.66 0.98
N LEU A 20 -6.32 -16.48 0.11
CA LEU A 20 -7.02 -17.65 -0.44
C LEU A 20 -7.42 -18.63 0.66
N THR A 21 -6.53 -18.87 1.63
CA THR A 21 -6.80 -19.75 2.76
C THR A 21 -7.93 -19.21 3.66
N ALA A 22 -7.93 -17.89 3.92
CA ALA A 22 -9.00 -17.23 4.66
C ALA A 22 -10.34 -17.35 3.92
N VAL A 23 -10.35 -17.10 2.61
CA VAL A 23 -11.56 -17.23 1.77
C VAL A 23 -12.08 -18.67 1.74
N THR A 24 -11.21 -19.69 1.70
CA THR A 24 -11.65 -21.08 1.75
C THR A 24 -12.21 -21.50 3.11
N ASN A 25 -11.71 -20.91 4.19
CA ASN A 25 -12.09 -21.28 5.55
C ASN A 25 -13.31 -20.51 6.07
N GLU A 26 -13.41 -19.23 5.73
CA GLU A 26 -14.36 -18.28 6.32
C GLU A 26 -15.25 -17.59 5.27
N GLY A 27 -15.04 -17.88 3.98
CA GLY A 27 -15.75 -17.23 2.88
C GLY A 27 -15.24 -15.82 2.57
N PHE A 28 -16.01 -15.07 1.77
CA PHE A 28 -15.68 -13.69 1.41
C PHE A 28 -16.12 -12.69 2.48
N ASP A 29 -15.68 -12.89 3.73
CA ASP A 29 -15.97 -11.98 4.85
C ASP A 29 -14.69 -11.35 5.41
N LEU A 30 -14.38 -10.14 4.95
CA LEU A 30 -13.28 -9.33 5.48
C LEU A 30 -13.76 -8.34 6.55
N ILE A 31 -15.03 -7.92 6.49
CA ILE A 31 -15.51 -6.77 7.27
C ILE A 31 -15.76 -7.20 8.72
N SER A 32 -16.41 -8.34 8.94
CA SER A 32 -16.72 -8.81 10.29
C SER A 32 -15.46 -9.05 11.15
N PRO A 33 -14.46 -9.85 10.70
CA PRO A 33 -13.25 -10.08 11.49
C PRO A 33 -12.38 -8.82 11.66
N TYR A 34 -12.56 -7.82 10.79
CA TYR A 34 -11.84 -6.55 10.90
C TYR A 34 -12.51 -5.57 11.88
N VAL A 35 -13.80 -5.32 11.71
CA VAL A 35 -14.52 -4.25 12.42
C VAL A 35 -15.05 -4.73 13.79
N GLY A 36 -15.48 -5.98 13.90
CA GLY A 36 -16.00 -6.52 15.17
C GLY A 36 -15.05 -6.32 16.35
N PRO A 37 -13.76 -6.71 16.23
CA PRO A 37 -12.78 -6.50 17.28
C PRO A 37 -12.51 -5.04 17.64
N ILE A 38 -12.64 -4.11 16.67
CA ILE A 38 -12.49 -2.65 16.86
C ILE A 38 -13.62 -2.14 17.75
N LEU A 39 -14.86 -2.49 17.42
CA LEU A 39 -16.04 -2.10 18.21
C LEU A 39 -15.99 -2.69 19.62
N ALA A 40 -15.41 -3.88 19.77
CA ALA A 40 -15.19 -4.52 21.06
C ALA A 40 -14.03 -3.93 21.87
N LEU A 41 -13.26 -2.97 21.33
CA LEU A 41 -12.07 -2.37 21.97
C LEU A 41 -11.08 -3.42 22.50
N SER A 42 -10.94 -4.52 21.76
CA SER A 42 -10.03 -5.62 22.10
C SER A 42 -8.59 -5.33 21.64
N TRP A 43 -7.62 -6.13 22.10
CA TRP A 43 -6.24 -6.07 21.56
C TRP A 43 -6.19 -6.31 20.05
N GLN A 44 -6.98 -7.26 19.53
CA GLN A 44 -7.12 -7.46 18.08
C GLN A 44 -7.69 -6.21 17.39
N GLY A 45 -8.68 -5.56 18.02
CA GLY A 45 -9.21 -4.28 17.55
C GLY A 45 -8.16 -3.18 17.49
N GLN A 46 -7.30 -3.09 18.50
CA GLN A 46 -6.20 -2.13 18.52
C GLN A 46 -5.21 -2.38 17.36
N PHE A 47 -4.84 -3.65 17.09
CA PHE A 47 -4.01 -3.99 15.93
C PHE A 47 -4.69 -3.67 14.60
N ASN A 48 -6.00 -3.90 14.48
CA ASN A 48 -6.75 -3.55 13.28
C ASN A 48 -6.79 -2.02 13.07
N VAL A 49 -6.92 -1.22 14.13
CA VAL A 49 -6.82 0.24 14.04
C VAL A 49 -5.41 0.69 13.64
N ASP A 50 -4.37 0.11 14.25
CA ASP A 50 -2.98 0.41 13.87
C ASP A 50 -2.71 0.09 12.40
N PHE A 51 -3.17 -1.08 11.93
CA PHE A 51 -3.09 -1.45 10.52
C PHE A 51 -3.86 -0.47 9.61
N ALA A 52 -5.07 -0.04 9.99
CA ALA A 52 -5.80 1.00 9.25
C ALA A 52 -4.99 2.30 9.12
N CYS A 53 -4.27 2.71 10.17
CA CYS A 53 -3.40 3.88 10.12
C CYS A 53 -2.30 3.74 9.06
N TYR A 54 -1.64 2.57 8.97
CA TYR A 54 -0.68 2.29 7.90
C TYR A 54 -1.32 2.30 6.51
N LEU A 55 -2.53 1.77 6.36
CA LEU A 55 -3.28 1.82 5.10
C LEU A 55 -3.57 3.26 4.68
N VAL A 56 -4.09 4.08 5.58
CA VAL A 56 -4.34 5.51 5.34
C VAL A 56 -3.04 6.24 4.96
N LEU A 57 -1.96 6.01 5.70
CA LEU A 57 -0.67 6.61 5.41
C LEU A 57 -0.15 6.21 4.01
N SER A 58 -0.32 4.95 3.63
CA SER A 58 0.04 4.47 2.29
C SER A 58 -0.77 5.17 1.19
N GLY A 59 -2.08 5.37 1.41
CA GLY A 59 -2.98 6.09 0.52
C GLY A 59 -2.57 7.55 0.35
N ILE A 60 -2.31 8.24 1.45
CA ILE A 60 -1.82 9.62 1.46
C ILE A 60 -0.49 9.71 0.72
N TRP A 61 0.45 8.79 0.97
CA TRP A 61 1.72 8.76 0.25
C TRP A 61 1.53 8.57 -1.27
N MET A 62 0.64 7.67 -1.69
CA MET A 62 0.33 7.46 -3.11
C MET A 62 -0.24 8.71 -3.77
N ALA A 63 -1.17 9.41 -3.10
CA ALA A 63 -1.74 10.65 -3.61
C ALA A 63 -0.71 11.78 -3.65
N TRP A 64 0.03 11.97 -2.55
CA TRP A 64 1.09 12.98 -2.44
C TRP A 64 2.19 12.77 -3.49
N ARG A 65 2.67 11.54 -3.69
CA ARG A 65 3.69 11.18 -4.69
C ARG A 65 3.27 11.55 -6.12
N GLN A 66 1.96 11.59 -6.38
CA GLN A 66 1.36 11.97 -7.66
C GLN A 66 0.93 13.45 -7.70
N GLY A 67 1.36 14.26 -6.72
CA GLY A 67 1.04 15.69 -6.63
C GLY A 67 -0.42 16.00 -6.29
N PHE A 68 -1.13 15.08 -5.63
CA PHE A 68 -2.57 15.20 -5.34
C PHE A 68 -3.44 15.50 -6.58
N THR A 69 -3.03 15.02 -7.75
CA THR A 69 -3.88 15.03 -8.95
C THR A 69 -5.16 14.20 -8.72
N ASN A 70 -6.22 14.44 -9.50
CA ASN A 70 -7.46 13.65 -9.41
C ASN A 70 -7.19 12.13 -9.50
N GLY A 71 -6.27 11.71 -10.37
CA GLY A 71 -5.83 10.32 -10.47
C GLY A 71 -5.06 9.85 -9.23
N GLY A 72 -4.18 10.67 -8.68
CA GLY A 72 -3.44 10.38 -7.44
C GLY A 72 -4.36 10.23 -6.22
N ILE A 73 -5.35 11.11 -6.08
CA ILE A 73 -6.35 11.03 -5.00
C ILE A 73 -7.20 9.77 -5.17
N SER A 74 -7.68 9.49 -6.38
CA SER A 74 -8.47 8.27 -6.65
C SER A 74 -7.68 7.01 -6.29
N LEU A 75 -6.40 6.97 -6.67
CA LEU A 75 -5.48 5.89 -6.27
C LEU A 75 -5.33 5.82 -4.75
N GLY A 76 -5.10 6.95 -4.09
CA GLY A 76 -4.92 7.04 -2.64
C GLY A 76 -6.14 6.67 -1.81
N VAL A 77 -7.35 6.75 -2.37
CA VAL A 77 -8.60 6.35 -1.69
C VAL A 77 -8.98 4.90 -1.98
N LEU A 78 -8.83 4.45 -3.23
CA LEU A 78 -9.31 3.13 -3.66
C LEU A 78 -8.31 2.00 -3.40
N ALA A 79 -7.02 2.30 -3.33
CA ALA A 79 -5.97 1.30 -3.11
C ALA A 79 -5.88 0.79 -1.65
N PRO A 80 -5.96 1.63 -0.60
CA PRO A 80 -5.76 1.18 0.78
C PRO A 80 -6.65 0.02 1.24
N PRO A 81 -7.96 -0.04 0.90
CA PRO A 81 -8.81 -1.18 1.28
C PRO A 81 -8.32 -2.54 0.77
N LEU A 82 -7.53 -2.55 -0.31
CA LEU A 82 -6.93 -3.76 -0.88
C LEU A 82 -5.58 -4.13 -0.21
N GLY A 83 -5.08 -3.27 0.67
CA GLY A 83 -3.87 -3.47 1.45
C GLY A 83 -2.67 -3.90 0.61
N MET A 84 -1.94 -4.90 1.12
CA MET A 84 -0.70 -5.36 0.49
C MET A 84 -0.92 -6.05 -0.88
N LEU A 85 -2.11 -6.60 -1.13
CA LEU A 85 -2.46 -7.22 -2.42
C LEU A 85 -2.45 -6.20 -3.56
N PHE A 86 -2.73 -4.93 -3.28
CA PHE A 86 -2.58 -3.85 -4.25
C PHE A 86 -1.25 -3.12 -4.11
N PHE A 87 -0.83 -2.84 -2.87
CA PHE A 87 0.33 -2.01 -2.62
C PHE A 87 1.63 -2.65 -3.12
N ALA A 88 1.81 -3.97 -2.95
CA ALA A 88 3.04 -4.63 -3.40
C ALA A 88 3.21 -4.63 -4.94
N PRO A 89 2.21 -5.01 -5.77
CA PRO A 89 2.28 -4.85 -7.22
C PRO A 89 2.54 -3.40 -7.64
N TYR A 90 1.88 -2.44 -6.99
CA TYR A 90 2.07 -1.02 -7.28
C TYR A 90 3.52 -0.59 -7.04
N LEU A 91 4.12 -0.97 -5.91
CA LEU A 91 5.53 -0.67 -5.62
C LEU A 91 6.48 -1.37 -6.60
N ILE A 92 6.21 -2.62 -6.99
CA ILE A 92 7.00 -3.34 -8.01
C ILE A 92 6.94 -2.60 -9.35
N TYR A 93 5.75 -2.16 -9.77
CA TYR A 93 5.57 -1.32 -10.95
C TYR A 93 6.36 -0.01 -10.85
N LEU A 94 6.31 0.67 -9.69
CA LEU A 94 7.05 1.91 -9.48
C LEU A 94 8.57 1.73 -9.55
N ILE A 95 9.12 0.61 -9.07
CA ILE A 95 10.55 0.30 -9.19
C ILE A 95 10.98 0.23 -10.66
N GLY A 96 10.14 -0.37 -11.51
CA GLY A 96 10.35 -0.39 -12.96
C GLY A 96 10.25 1.01 -13.57
N LYS A 97 9.18 1.75 -13.24
CA LYS A 97 8.94 3.10 -13.75
C LYS A 97 10.04 4.10 -13.35
N SER A 98 10.64 3.94 -12.17
CA SER A 98 11.70 4.83 -11.70
C SER A 98 13.08 4.47 -12.25
N GLY A 99 13.22 3.44 -13.10
CA GLY A 99 14.52 3.00 -13.61
C GLY A 99 15.47 2.54 -12.50
N GLY A 100 14.92 2.11 -11.36
CA GLY A 100 15.71 1.74 -10.18
C GLY A 100 16.24 2.93 -9.34
N ASP A 101 15.89 4.18 -9.66
CA ASP A 101 16.26 5.35 -8.86
C ASP A 101 15.39 5.43 -7.59
N PRO A 102 15.98 5.38 -6.37
CA PRO A 102 15.26 5.52 -5.10
C PRO A 102 14.55 6.86 -4.91
N ARG A 103 15.12 7.95 -5.42
CA ARG A 103 14.55 9.29 -5.28
C ARG A 103 13.26 9.38 -6.10
N ARG A 104 13.30 8.98 -7.37
CA ARG A 104 12.10 8.91 -8.23
C ARG A 104 11.08 7.90 -7.71
N PHE A 105 11.54 6.77 -7.16
CA PHE A 105 10.66 5.77 -6.54
C PHE A 105 9.87 6.37 -5.36
N LEU A 106 10.53 7.04 -4.41
CA LEU A 106 9.89 7.58 -3.20
C LEU A 106 9.09 8.86 -3.44
N LEU A 107 9.67 9.80 -4.20
CA LEU A 107 9.15 11.18 -4.29
C LEU A 107 8.19 11.40 -5.47
N GLY A 108 8.24 10.55 -6.50
CA GLY A 108 7.41 10.72 -7.69
C GLY A 108 7.63 12.07 -8.36
N VAL A 109 6.56 12.85 -8.57
CA VAL A 109 6.63 14.16 -9.25
C VAL A 109 7.51 15.16 -8.50
N HIS A 110 7.68 14.98 -7.18
CA HIS A 110 8.52 15.85 -6.36
C HIS A 110 10.03 15.58 -6.53
N ALA A 111 10.40 14.46 -7.18
CA ALA A 111 11.80 14.20 -7.50
C ALA A 111 12.33 15.20 -8.55
N GLU A 112 11.49 15.60 -9.50
CA GLU A 112 11.87 16.45 -10.63
C GLU A 112 11.95 17.93 -10.24
N THR A 113 11.05 18.39 -9.36
CA THR A 113 11.06 19.77 -8.83
C THR A 113 12.38 20.12 -8.12
N GLY A 114 13.01 19.15 -7.45
CA GLY A 114 14.30 19.35 -6.78
C GLY A 114 15.50 19.52 -7.73
N ASP A 115 15.41 19.01 -8.97
CA ASP A 115 16.49 19.15 -9.96
C ASP A 115 16.45 20.52 -10.66
N ALA A 116 15.27 21.15 -10.74
CA ALA A 116 15.10 22.48 -11.33
C ALA A 116 15.60 23.61 -10.42
N THR A 117 15.71 23.38 -9.10
CA THR A 117 16.24 24.37 -8.13
C THR A 117 17.76 24.26 -7.95
N GLN A 118 18.40 23.22 -8.50
CA GLN A 118 19.85 23.01 -8.44
C GLN A 118 20.61 23.40 -9.73
N ARG A 119 19.94 23.98 -10.71
CA ARG A 119 20.54 24.56 -11.92
C ARG A 119 20.38 26.08 -11.89
#